data_AF-A0A378YAW0-F1
#
_entry.id   AF-A0A378YAW0-F1
#
_cell.length_a   1.000
_cell.length_b   1.000
_cell.length_c   1.000
_cell.angle_alpha   90.00
_cell.angle_beta   90.00
_cell.angle_gamma   90.00
#
_symmetry.space_group_name_H-M   'P 1'
#
loop_
_entity.id
_entity.type
_entity.pdbx_description
1 polymer ?
#
loop_
_entity_poly.entity_id
_entity_poly.type
_entity_poly.pdbx_seq_one_letter_code
_entity_poly.pdbx_strand_id
1 'polypeptide(L)'
;MFDAHVHIIDPRFPLIENEGYLPDPYTIADYKRRMSRFDIDGGAVVSGSFQGTDETFLRAALAELGDGWVGVINLHVDATDEEIISLDRAGVRALRFNLKRAGGDIVGLTMLALRAYELVGWHVELYIDGSMLGSLEPVISKLPQLSIDHLGMSDDCLPYLLNLVDRGAKVKASGFGRVAMDVGRALRRIHAVNPEALMFGSDLPGTRAGRPFLDTDITLITEAVGTDLHRVLEDNARAFYRLPAKERELADPAPTLPLFGPESPTLRLKRSELPKPAPGDTIPLPIIE
;
A
#
# COMPACT_ATOMS: atom_id res chain seq x y z
N MET A 1 -1.36 -9.44 -3.56
CA MET A 1 -0.40 -8.33 -3.37
C MET A 1 -0.86 -7.19 -4.25
N PHE A 2 -0.87 -5.98 -3.71
CA PHE A 2 -1.31 -4.78 -4.40
C PHE A 2 -0.09 -3.95 -4.81
N ASP A 3 0.13 -3.77 -6.11
CA ASP A 3 1.21 -2.92 -6.62
C ASP A 3 0.72 -1.47 -6.76
N ALA A 4 0.94 -0.64 -5.75
CA ALA A 4 0.44 0.74 -5.71
C ALA A 4 1.19 1.71 -6.64
N HIS A 5 2.14 1.24 -7.47
CA HIS A 5 2.82 2.12 -8.41
C HIS A 5 3.39 1.36 -9.60
N VAL A 6 2.70 1.37 -10.72
CA VAL A 6 3.23 0.87 -11.99
C VAL A 6 2.91 1.81 -13.14
N HIS A 7 3.82 1.91 -14.10
CA HIS A 7 3.60 2.61 -15.36
C HIS A 7 3.39 1.60 -16.49
N ILE A 8 2.26 1.71 -17.20
CA ILE A 8 2.02 0.97 -18.43
C ILE A 8 2.26 1.92 -19.60
N ILE A 9 3.13 1.49 -20.52
CA ILE A 9 3.56 2.25 -21.69
C ILE A 9 3.17 1.43 -22.91
N ASP A 10 1.92 1.62 -23.32
CA ASP A 10 1.33 0.91 -24.43
C ASP A 10 1.57 1.66 -25.74
N PRO A 11 2.25 1.05 -26.73
CA PRO A 11 2.62 1.71 -27.98
C PRO A 11 1.42 2.11 -28.86
N ARG A 12 0.20 1.67 -28.53
CA ARG A 12 -1.03 2.11 -29.21
C ARG A 12 -1.38 3.57 -28.93
N PHE A 13 -0.85 4.14 -27.83
CA PHE A 13 -1.18 5.49 -27.37
C PHE A 13 0.04 6.41 -27.53
N PRO A 14 -0.18 7.68 -27.93
CA PRO A 14 0.91 8.61 -28.15
C PRO A 14 1.62 8.97 -26.84
N LEU A 15 2.92 9.20 -26.94
CA LEU A 15 3.74 9.70 -25.84
C LEU A 15 4.28 11.08 -26.18
N ILE A 16 4.41 11.92 -25.17
CA ILE A 16 4.99 13.26 -25.24
C ILE A 16 6.42 13.17 -24.70
N GLU A 17 7.39 13.48 -25.54
CA GLU A 17 8.77 13.63 -25.10
C GLU A 17 8.86 14.77 -24.07
N ASN A 18 9.55 14.52 -22.97
CA ASN A 18 9.74 15.50 -21.91
C ASN A 18 11.21 15.49 -21.50
N GLU A 19 11.89 16.63 -21.54
CA GLU A 19 13.31 16.78 -21.21
C GLU A 19 14.23 15.77 -21.94
N GLY A 20 14.03 15.55 -23.25
CA GLY A 20 14.89 14.64 -24.01
C GLY A 20 14.64 13.15 -23.75
N TYR A 21 13.55 12.81 -23.04
CA TYR A 21 13.26 11.44 -22.63
C TYR A 21 11.89 10.99 -23.14
N LEU A 22 11.91 9.86 -23.85
CA LEU A 22 10.75 9.08 -24.25
C LEU A 22 11.02 7.63 -23.81
N PRO A 23 10.14 6.99 -23.02
CA PRO A 23 10.41 5.65 -22.54
C PRO A 23 10.14 4.59 -23.61
N ASP A 24 10.82 3.46 -23.52
CA ASP A 24 10.51 2.27 -24.31
C ASP A 24 9.13 1.69 -23.91
N PRO A 25 8.47 0.95 -24.83
CA PRO A 25 7.23 0.26 -24.51
C PRO A 25 7.36 -0.69 -23.32
N TYR A 26 6.31 -0.72 -22.49
CA TYR A 26 6.18 -1.62 -21.36
C TYR A 26 4.70 -1.95 -21.15
N THR A 27 4.28 -3.08 -21.71
CA THR A 27 2.87 -3.46 -21.80
C THR A 27 2.39 -4.18 -20.54
N ILE A 28 1.07 -4.36 -20.42
CA ILE A 28 0.48 -5.22 -19.38
C ILE A 28 1.03 -6.65 -19.46
N ALA A 29 1.29 -7.16 -20.66
CA ALA A 29 1.89 -8.48 -20.85
C ALA A 29 3.32 -8.55 -20.30
N ASP A 30 4.11 -7.49 -20.50
CA ASP A 30 5.47 -7.39 -19.95
C ASP A 30 5.44 -7.32 -18.43
N TYR A 31 4.52 -6.54 -17.87
CA TYR A 31 4.29 -6.47 -16.43
C TYR A 31 3.91 -7.82 -15.83
N LYS A 32 2.87 -8.48 -16.38
CA LYS A 32 2.42 -9.81 -15.91
C LYS A 32 3.55 -10.84 -15.99
N ARG A 33 4.39 -10.78 -17.02
CA ARG A 33 5.57 -11.65 -17.15
C ARG A 33 6.63 -11.33 -16.09
N ARG A 34 6.94 -10.05 -15.86
CA ARG A 34 7.92 -9.61 -14.85
C ARG A 34 7.49 -9.99 -13.42
N MET A 35 6.20 -9.92 -13.15
CA MET A 35 5.62 -10.15 -11.82
C MET A 35 5.03 -11.55 -11.63
N SER A 36 5.25 -12.49 -12.57
CA SER A 36 4.58 -13.80 -12.58
C SER A 36 4.87 -14.69 -11.36
N ARG A 37 5.89 -14.37 -10.57
CA ARG A 37 6.26 -15.07 -9.32
C ARG A 37 5.54 -14.52 -8.09
N PHE A 38 4.86 -13.39 -8.24
CA PHE A 38 4.09 -12.75 -7.19
C PHE A 38 2.59 -12.91 -7.48
N ASP A 39 1.81 -13.15 -6.44
CA ASP A 39 0.35 -13.16 -6.53
C ASP A 39 -0.17 -11.72 -6.55
N ILE A 40 -0.02 -11.04 -7.69
CA ILE A 40 -0.58 -9.70 -7.92
C ILE A 40 -2.03 -9.84 -8.36
N ASP A 41 -2.93 -9.25 -7.58
CA ASP A 41 -4.37 -9.26 -7.79
C ASP A 41 -4.98 -7.85 -7.76
N GLY A 42 -4.12 -6.84 -7.80
CA GLY A 42 -4.51 -5.45 -7.90
C GLY A 42 -3.32 -4.52 -7.94
N GLY A 43 -3.59 -3.25 -8.26
CA GLY A 43 -2.57 -2.24 -8.29
C GLY A 43 -3.07 -0.89 -8.78
N ALA A 44 -2.16 0.08 -8.83
CA ALA A 44 -2.43 1.42 -9.35
C ALA A 44 -1.59 1.67 -10.61
N VAL A 45 -2.26 1.81 -11.75
CA VAL A 45 -1.64 2.27 -12.99
C VAL A 45 -1.51 3.79 -12.91
N VAL A 46 -0.27 4.26 -12.81
CA VAL A 46 0.04 5.66 -12.60
C VAL A 46 0.40 6.31 -13.92
N SER A 47 -0.22 7.45 -14.23
CA SER A 47 0.11 8.21 -15.43
C SER A 47 1.51 8.80 -15.33
N GLY A 48 2.35 8.50 -16.31
CA GLY A 48 3.69 9.06 -16.47
C GLY A 48 3.66 10.48 -17.02
N SER A 49 4.71 11.26 -16.78
CA SER A 49 4.81 12.62 -17.34
C SER A 49 4.81 12.65 -18.88
N PHE A 50 5.18 11.53 -19.50
CA PHE A 50 5.16 11.32 -20.95
C PHE A 50 3.77 10.99 -21.51
N GLN A 51 2.76 10.79 -20.67
CA GLN A 51 1.36 10.63 -21.09
C GLN A 51 0.56 11.94 -20.98
N GLY A 52 1.14 12.99 -20.41
CA GLY A 52 0.49 14.28 -20.26
C GLY A 52 -0.81 14.18 -19.46
N THR A 53 -1.92 14.53 -20.10
CA THR A 53 -3.29 14.40 -19.56
C THR A 53 -4.14 13.42 -20.38
N ASP A 54 -3.51 12.54 -21.17
CA ASP A 54 -4.22 11.54 -21.97
C ASP A 54 -4.84 10.48 -21.05
N GLU A 55 -6.17 10.44 -21.00
CA GLU A 55 -6.92 9.45 -20.25
C GLU A 55 -7.17 8.14 -21.02
N THR A 56 -6.96 8.13 -22.34
CA THR A 56 -7.37 7.02 -23.19
C THR A 56 -6.57 5.75 -22.92
N PHE A 57 -5.24 5.87 -22.75
CA PHE A 57 -4.39 4.73 -22.39
C PHE A 57 -4.79 4.16 -21.02
N LEU A 58 -5.13 5.02 -20.06
CA LEU A 58 -5.42 4.62 -18.70
C LEU A 58 -6.73 3.84 -18.64
N ARG A 59 -7.78 4.36 -19.32
CA ARG A 59 -9.06 3.65 -19.46
C ARG A 59 -8.87 2.28 -20.12
N ALA A 60 -8.07 2.20 -21.18
CA ALA A 60 -7.80 0.94 -21.85
C ALA A 60 -7.04 -0.06 -20.95
N ALA A 61 -6.06 0.43 -20.19
CA ALA A 61 -5.31 -0.42 -19.27
C ALA A 61 -6.19 -0.97 -18.13
N LEU A 62 -7.05 -0.14 -17.52
CA LEU A 62 -7.94 -0.57 -16.45
C LEU A 62 -9.00 -1.56 -16.94
N ALA A 63 -9.54 -1.35 -18.14
CA ALA A 63 -10.48 -2.29 -18.76
C ALA A 63 -9.85 -3.68 -19.00
N GLU A 64 -8.56 -3.75 -19.32
CA GLU A 64 -7.84 -5.01 -19.53
C GLU A 64 -7.39 -5.67 -18.23
N LEU A 65 -7.06 -4.89 -17.21
CA LEU A 65 -6.54 -5.37 -15.92
C LEU A 65 -7.65 -5.84 -14.97
N GLY A 66 -8.83 -5.23 -15.03
CA GLY A 66 -10.02 -5.60 -14.24
C GLY A 66 -10.11 -4.93 -12.86
N ASP A 67 -11.13 -5.30 -12.09
CA ASP A 67 -11.63 -4.56 -10.91
C ASP A 67 -10.64 -4.45 -9.73
N GLY A 68 -9.58 -5.25 -9.71
CA GLY A 68 -8.50 -5.12 -8.72
C GLY A 68 -7.59 -3.92 -8.98
N TRP A 69 -7.71 -3.27 -10.13
CA TRP A 69 -6.82 -2.22 -10.59
C TRP A 69 -7.49 -0.85 -10.64
N VAL A 70 -6.73 0.18 -10.28
CA VAL A 70 -7.19 1.56 -10.26
C VAL A 70 -6.25 2.46 -11.05
N GLY A 71 -6.78 3.59 -11.52
CA GLY A 71 -6.00 4.60 -12.22
C GLY A 71 -5.59 5.75 -11.32
N VAL A 72 -4.41 6.30 -11.60
CA VAL A 72 -3.94 7.58 -11.08
C VAL A 72 -3.58 8.47 -12.25
N ILE A 73 -4.21 9.63 -12.34
CA ILE A 73 -4.16 10.48 -13.54
C ILE A 73 -3.68 11.89 -13.25
N ASN A 74 -2.99 12.49 -14.22
CA ASN A 74 -2.73 13.92 -14.23
C ASN A 74 -3.78 14.61 -15.11
N LEU A 75 -4.49 15.60 -14.58
CA LEU A 75 -5.53 16.35 -15.29
C LEU A 75 -5.16 17.83 -15.41
N HIS A 76 -5.79 18.49 -16.37
CA HIS A 76 -5.75 19.96 -16.44
C HIS A 76 -6.51 20.56 -15.25
N VAL A 77 -6.08 21.73 -14.75
CA VAL A 77 -6.74 22.41 -13.62
C VAL A 77 -8.22 22.74 -13.90
N ASP A 78 -8.54 22.97 -15.17
CA ASP A 78 -9.89 23.26 -15.67
C ASP A 78 -10.73 22.02 -15.99
N ALA A 79 -10.28 20.80 -15.61
CA ALA A 79 -11.07 19.59 -15.80
C ALA A 79 -12.48 19.76 -15.22
N THR A 80 -13.48 19.31 -15.96
CA THR A 80 -14.90 19.43 -15.59
C THR A 80 -15.29 18.36 -14.56
N ASP A 81 -16.38 18.60 -13.86
CA ASP A 81 -16.91 17.64 -12.89
C ASP A 81 -17.38 16.36 -13.61
N GLU A 82 -17.93 16.50 -14.82
CA GLU A 82 -18.32 15.38 -15.69
C GLU A 82 -17.13 14.51 -16.08
N GLU A 83 -15.99 15.12 -16.41
CA GLU A 83 -14.74 14.39 -16.71
C GLU A 83 -14.26 13.60 -15.49
N ILE A 84 -14.22 14.23 -14.31
CA ILE A 84 -13.80 13.57 -13.05
C ILE A 84 -14.73 12.39 -12.72
N ILE A 85 -16.04 12.59 -12.80
CA ILE A 85 -17.03 11.53 -12.55
C ILE A 85 -16.92 10.40 -13.58
N SER A 86 -16.68 10.72 -14.85
CA SER A 86 -16.49 9.75 -15.93
C SER A 86 -15.24 8.89 -15.72
N LEU A 87 -14.14 9.50 -15.24
CA LEU A 87 -12.91 8.80 -14.90
C LEU A 87 -13.08 7.93 -13.65
N ASP A 88 -13.82 8.40 -12.65
CA ASP A 88 -14.08 7.61 -11.45
C ASP A 88 -14.86 6.33 -11.76
N ARG A 89 -15.87 6.41 -12.64
CA ARG A 89 -16.59 5.24 -13.15
C ARG A 89 -15.70 4.26 -13.92
N ALA A 90 -14.61 4.74 -14.52
CA ALA A 90 -13.64 3.90 -15.21
C ALA A 90 -12.56 3.33 -14.27
N GLY A 91 -12.65 3.56 -12.96
CA GLY A 91 -11.73 3.00 -11.97
C GLY A 91 -10.58 3.93 -11.56
N VAL A 92 -10.58 5.20 -11.99
CA VAL A 92 -9.61 6.18 -11.49
C VAL A 92 -9.97 6.55 -10.04
N ARG A 93 -8.95 6.66 -9.19
CA ARG A 93 -9.14 6.94 -7.75
C ARG A 93 -8.33 8.11 -7.22
N ALA A 94 -7.44 8.67 -8.04
CA ALA A 94 -6.50 9.67 -7.58
C ALA A 94 -5.96 10.58 -8.69
N LEU A 95 -5.57 11.78 -8.27
CA LEU A 95 -4.80 12.73 -9.08
C LEU A 95 -3.30 12.55 -8.81
N ARG A 96 -2.47 12.69 -9.83
CA ARG A 96 -1.01 12.73 -9.69
C ARG A 96 -0.48 14.12 -9.93
N PHE A 97 0.18 14.71 -8.94
CA PHE A 97 0.90 15.98 -9.11
C PHE A 97 2.41 15.75 -9.10
N ASN A 98 3.05 16.08 -10.22
CA ASN A 98 4.50 16.03 -10.37
C ASN A 98 5.10 17.41 -10.02
N LEU A 99 5.23 17.69 -8.73
CA LEU A 99 5.76 18.96 -8.22
C LEU A 99 7.27 19.09 -8.38
N LYS A 100 8.00 17.99 -8.59
CA LYS A 100 9.41 18.04 -8.98
C LYS A 100 9.62 18.80 -10.31
N ARG A 101 8.60 18.86 -11.17
CA ARG A 101 8.67 19.47 -12.50
C ARG A 101 7.64 20.57 -12.73
N ALA A 102 6.60 20.67 -11.91
CA ALA A 102 5.56 21.68 -12.03
C ALA A 102 5.97 22.97 -11.32
N GLY A 103 6.56 23.90 -12.07
CA GLY A 103 6.69 25.31 -11.67
C GLY A 103 5.40 26.13 -11.83
N GLY A 104 4.23 25.49 -11.92
CA GLY A 104 2.98 26.13 -12.34
C GLY A 104 1.81 25.78 -11.43
N ASP A 105 1.17 26.82 -10.92
CA ASP A 105 -0.16 26.84 -10.30
C ASP A 105 -0.50 25.82 -9.20
N ILE A 106 0.24 25.87 -8.10
CA ILE A 106 -0.07 25.13 -6.87
C ILE A 106 -1.50 25.41 -6.37
N VAL A 107 -2.01 26.63 -6.56
CA VAL A 107 -3.35 27.02 -6.11
C VAL A 107 -4.42 26.28 -6.90
N GLY A 108 -4.36 26.32 -8.23
CA GLY A 108 -5.26 25.58 -9.11
C GLY A 108 -5.22 24.07 -8.88
N LEU A 109 -4.02 23.50 -8.70
CA LEU A 109 -3.87 22.08 -8.33
C LEU A 109 -4.53 21.75 -6.99
N THR A 110 -4.39 22.62 -5.99
CA THR A 110 -5.04 22.44 -4.68
C THR A 110 -6.56 22.52 -4.81
N MET A 111 -7.08 23.47 -5.58
CA MET A 111 -8.52 23.60 -5.83
C MET A 111 -9.08 22.39 -6.58
N LEU A 112 -8.37 21.90 -7.59
CA LEU A 112 -8.73 20.67 -8.32
C LEU A 112 -8.76 19.47 -7.37
N ALA A 113 -7.76 19.32 -6.50
CA ALA A 113 -7.70 18.23 -5.54
C ALA A 113 -8.86 18.26 -4.54
N LEU A 114 -9.17 19.43 -3.97
CA LEU A 114 -10.30 19.59 -3.05
C LEU A 114 -11.62 19.24 -3.75
N ARG A 115 -11.83 19.75 -4.97
CA ARG A 115 -13.02 19.46 -5.76
C ARG A 115 -13.16 17.98 -6.11
N ALA A 116 -12.08 17.33 -6.56
CA ALA A 116 -12.09 15.90 -6.88
C ALA A 116 -12.36 15.03 -5.64
N TYR A 117 -11.83 15.43 -4.48
CA TYR A 117 -12.13 14.77 -3.22
C TYR A 117 -13.61 14.93 -2.84
N GLU A 118 -14.18 16.12 -2.96
CA GLU A 118 -15.60 16.36 -2.66
C GLU A 118 -16.54 15.61 -3.60
N LEU A 119 -16.22 15.53 -4.90
CA LEU A 119 -17.07 14.87 -5.90
C LEU A 119 -17.04 13.34 -5.81
N VAL A 120 -15.85 12.75 -5.68
CA VAL A 120 -15.62 11.30 -5.88
C VAL A 120 -14.62 10.70 -4.89
N GLY A 121 -14.20 11.47 -3.88
CA GLY A 121 -13.30 11.02 -2.82
C GLY A 121 -11.84 10.90 -3.24
N TRP A 122 -11.43 11.37 -4.42
CA TRP A 122 -10.07 11.19 -4.93
C TRP A 122 -9.00 11.77 -4.01
N HIS A 123 -7.92 11.01 -3.81
CA HIS A 123 -6.72 11.51 -3.12
C HIS A 123 -5.69 12.03 -4.12
N VAL A 124 -4.63 12.63 -3.59
CA VAL A 124 -3.52 13.16 -4.38
C VAL A 124 -2.25 12.35 -4.16
N GLU A 125 -1.61 11.93 -5.24
CA GLU A 125 -0.26 11.37 -5.24
C GLU A 125 0.76 12.45 -5.60
N LEU A 126 1.70 12.70 -4.71
CA LEU A 126 2.72 13.73 -4.86
C LEU A 126 4.06 13.11 -5.21
N TYR A 127 4.54 13.42 -6.42
CA TYR A 127 5.93 13.24 -6.77
C TYR A 127 6.68 14.57 -6.58
N ILE A 128 7.39 14.67 -5.46
CA ILE A 128 8.03 15.90 -4.98
C ILE A 128 9.52 15.67 -4.75
N ASP A 129 10.34 16.67 -5.09
CA ASP A 129 11.73 16.70 -4.66
C ASP A 129 11.79 17.04 -3.18
N GLY A 130 12.58 16.28 -2.42
CA GLY A 130 12.65 16.46 -0.98
C GLY A 130 12.96 17.92 -0.55
N SER A 131 13.80 18.64 -1.31
CA SER A 131 14.14 20.03 -1.00
C SER A 131 12.94 20.98 -0.99
N MET A 132 11.85 20.62 -1.67
CA MET A 132 10.60 21.39 -1.74
C MET A 132 9.57 20.97 -0.68
N LEU A 133 9.74 19.80 -0.04
CA LEU A 133 8.73 19.26 0.87
C LEU A 133 8.50 20.19 2.07
N GLY A 134 9.58 20.73 2.64
CA GLY A 134 9.48 21.65 3.78
C GLY A 134 8.79 22.98 3.44
N SER A 135 8.98 23.52 2.24
CA SER A 135 8.34 24.78 1.83
C SER A 135 6.87 24.59 1.43
N LEU A 136 6.50 23.40 0.97
CA LEU A 136 5.15 23.06 0.54
C LEU A 136 4.28 22.44 1.63
N GLU A 137 4.84 22.08 2.78
CA GLU A 137 4.11 21.51 3.93
C GLU A 137 2.82 22.29 4.30
N PRO A 138 2.80 23.65 4.34
CA PRO A 138 1.58 24.41 4.65
C PRO A 138 0.46 24.28 3.61
N VAL A 139 0.79 23.89 2.37
CA VAL A 139 -0.17 23.65 1.30
C VAL A 139 -0.59 22.19 1.28
N ILE A 140 0.38 21.27 1.32
CA ILE A 140 0.17 19.82 1.31
C ILE A 140 -0.72 19.40 2.49
N SER A 141 -0.55 20.01 3.66
CA SER A 141 -1.36 19.74 4.86
C SER A 141 -2.83 20.15 4.74
N LYS A 142 -3.21 20.90 3.70
CA LYS A 142 -4.62 21.23 3.41
C LYS A 142 -5.30 20.19 2.52
N LEU A 143 -4.54 19.29 1.91
CA LEU A 143 -5.10 18.23 1.10
C LEU A 143 -5.78 17.20 2.02
N PRO A 144 -7.01 16.75 1.68
CA PRO A 144 -7.80 15.89 2.57
C PRO A 144 -7.21 14.49 2.69
N GLN A 145 -6.62 13.98 1.61
CA GLN A 145 -5.94 12.70 1.58
C GLN A 145 -4.83 12.72 0.54
N LEU A 146 -3.65 12.22 0.91
CA LEU A 146 -2.48 12.23 0.03
C LEU A 146 -1.52 11.07 0.25
N SER A 147 -0.74 10.76 -0.78
CA SER A 147 0.44 9.89 -0.70
C SER A 147 1.69 10.56 -1.24
N ILE A 148 2.84 10.25 -0.65
CA ILE A 148 4.15 10.67 -1.14
C ILE A 148 4.80 9.52 -1.93
N ASP A 149 5.20 9.80 -3.17
CA ASP A 149 5.90 8.84 -4.02
C ASP A 149 7.34 8.63 -3.53
N HIS A 150 7.84 7.40 -3.69
CA HIS A 150 9.26 7.01 -3.55
C HIS A 150 9.96 7.54 -2.27
N LEU A 151 9.30 7.39 -1.11
CA LEU A 151 9.84 7.76 0.21
C LEU A 151 10.28 9.23 0.34
N GLY A 152 9.81 10.14 -0.52
CA GLY A 152 10.26 11.54 -0.50
C GLY A 152 11.70 11.77 -0.97
N MET A 153 12.28 10.79 -1.69
CA MET A 153 13.55 10.83 -2.44
C MET A 153 14.88 11.08 -1.69
N SER A 154 14.93 11.78 -0.55
CA SER A 154 16.18 12.04 0.20
C SER A 154 16.03 11.97 1.72
N ASP A 155 17.12 11.62 2.42
CA ASP A 155 17.17 11.49 3.89
C ASP A 155 16.90 12.82 4.62
N ASP A 156 17.33 13.95 4.04
CA ASP A 156 17.12 15.29 4.60
C ASP A 156 15.65 15.64 4.77
N CYS A 157 14.78 14.95 4.03
CA CYS A 157 13.36 15.26 3.93
C CYS A 157 12.51 14.33 4.79
N LEU A 158 13.15 13.31 5.36
CA LEU A 158 12.51 12.34 6.23
C LEU A 158 11.81 13.00 7.44
N PRO A 159 12.35 14.02 8.13
CA PRO A 159 11.62 14.68 9.22
C PRO A 159 10.27 15.27 8.78
N TYR A 160 10.23 15.96 7.65
CA TYR A 160 8.99 16.54 7.10
C TYR A 160 8.02 15.46 6.62
N LEU A 161 8.54 14.40 6.00
CA LEU A 161 7.74 13.25 5.61
C LEU A 161 7.09 12.59 6.83
N LEU A 162 7.83 12.42 7.93
CA LEU A 162 7.29 11.84 9.16
C LEU A 162 6.20 12.72 9.78
N ASN A 163 6.30 14.05 9.71
CA ASN A 163 5.23 14.95 10.14
C ASN A 163 3.95 14.77 9.32
N LEU A 164 4.06 14.53 8.01
CA LEU A 164 2.91 14.25 7.16
C LEU A 164 2.31 12.88 7.46
N VAL A 165 3.15 11.88 7.70
CA VAL A 165 2.76 10.51 8.07
C VAL A 165 1.99 10.48 9.40
N ASP A 166 2.46 11.24 10.39
CA ASP A 166 1.78 11.44 11.68
C ASP A 166 0.36 12.02 11.50
N ARG A 167 0.18 12.86 10.47
CA ARG A 167 -1.12 13.43 10.08
C ARG A 167 -1.95 12.53 9.15
N GLY A 168 -1.49 11.32 8.89
CA GLY A 168 -2.22 10.31 8.11
C GLY A 168 -1.85 10.23 6.62
N ALA A 169 -0.83 10.94 6.15
CA ALA A 169 -0.32 10.77 4.78
C ALA A 169 0.21 9.35 4.57
N LYS A 170 -0.05 8.79 3.39
CA LYS A 170 0.54 7.52 2.96
C LYS A 170 1.87 7.74 2.26
N VAL A 171 2.69 6.69 2.18
CA VAL A 171 3.98 6.74 1.51
C VAL A 171 4.17 5.47 0.69
N LYS A 172 4.56 5.64 -0.57
CA LYS A 172 4.85 4.50 -1.44
C LYS A 172 6.28 3.99 -1.20
N ALA A 173 6.40 2.79 -0.66
CA ALA A 173 7.63 2.01 -0.59
C ALA A 173 7.99 1.50 -2.00
N SER A 174 8.52 2.41 -2.81
CA SER A 174 8.76 2.22 -4.25
C SER A 174 9.98 3.03 -4.72
N GLY A 175 10.46 2.78 -5.94
CA GLY A 175 11.46 3.63 -6.57
C GLY A 175 12.84 3.62 -5.88
N PHE A 176 13.22 2.52 -5.21
CA PHE A 176 14.48 2.45 -4.45
C PHE A 176 15.72 2.66 -5.31
N GLY A 177 15.63 2.45 -6.63
CA GLY A 177 16.68 2.78 -7.60
C GLY A 177 16.80 4.27 -7.97
N ARG A 178 15.96 5.14 -7.40
CA ARG A 178 15.95 6.59 -7.66
C ARG A 178 16.44 7.42 -6.48
N VAL A 179 16.52 6.82 -5.30
CA VAL A 179 16.73 7.55 -4.05
C VAL A 179 18.19 7.45 -3.62
N ALA A 180 18.69 8.52 -3.01
CA ALA A 180 20.00 8.56 -2.39
C ALA A 180 19.83 8.62 -0.87
N MET A 181 19.23 7.57 -0.29
CA MET A 181 18.94 7.47 1.15
C MET A 181 19.14 6.05 1.67
N ASP A 182 19.26 5.91 3.00
CA ASP A 182 19.08 4.62 3.66
C ASP A 182 17.60 4.23 3.69
N VAL A 183 17.17 3.49 2.66
CA VAL A 183 15.79 3.02 2.49
C VAL A 183 15.31 2.19 3.68
N GLY A 184 16.15 1.29 4.20
CA GLY A 184 15.77 0.43 5.32
C GLY A 184 15.48 1.26 6.59
N ARG A 185 16.32 2.26 6.87
CA ARG A 185 16.09 3.21 7.97
C ARG A 185 14.83 4.04 7.74
N ALA A 186 14.60 4.55 6.53
CA ALA A 186 13.41 5.34 6.21
C ALA A 186 12.12 4.54 6.42
N LEU A 187 12.06 3.31 5.90
CA LEU A 187 10.92 2.39 6.07
C LEU A 187 10.60 2.15 7.54
N ARG A 188 11.62 1.79 8.36
CA ARG A 188 11.43 1.56 9.80
C ARG A 188 10.87 2.80 10.51
N ARG A 189 11.38 3.98 10.19
CA ARG A 189 10.94 5.23 10.82
C ARG A 189 9.51 5.60 10.42
N ILE A 190 9.14 5.44 9.15
CA ILE A 190 7.78 5.71 8.67
C ILE A 190 6.80 4.73 9.33
N HIS A 191 7.13 3.44 9.31
CA HIS A 191 6.32 2.39 9.93
C HIS A 191 6.13 2.61 11.44
N ALA A 192 7.17 3.06 12.14
CA ALA A 192 7.10 3.35 13.57
C ALA A 192 6.19 4.54 13.91
N VAL A 193 6.08 5.54 13.02
CA VAL A 193 5.14 6.66 13.21
C VAL A 193 3.71 6.20 12.92
N ASN A 194 3.50 5.50 11.80
CA ASN A 194 2.19 4.98 11.44
C ASN A 194 2.32 3.67 10.62
N PRO A 195 1.92 2.51 11.18
CA PRO A 195 2.01 1.22 10.48
C PRO A 195 1.09 1.13 9.25
N GLU A 196 0.11 2.02 9.14
CA GLU A 196 -0.81 2.08 8.00
C GLU A 196 -0.29 2.97 6.86
N ALA A 197 0.86 3.63 7.02
CA ALA A 197 1.33 4.62 6.05
C ALA A 197 1.98 4.01 4.82
N LEU A 198 2.74 2.92 4.98
CA LEU A 198 3.51 2.33 3.90
C LEU A 198 2.63 1.51 2.94
N MET A 199 2.82 1.73 1.64
CA MET A 199 2.20 0.97 0.56
C MET A 199 3.27 0.52 -0.43
N PHE A 200 3.33 -0.78 -0.75
CA PHE A 200 4.25 -1.29 -1.76
C PHE A 200 3.94 -0.76 -3.15
N GLY A 201 4.97 -0.41 -3.92
CA GLY A 201 4.84 -0.16 -5.34
C GLY A 201 6.13 -0.54 -6.07
N SER A 202 6.02 -1.17 -7.23
CA SER A 202 7.20 -1.62 -7.99
C SER A 202 7.90 -0.47 -8.71
N ASP A 203 7.18 0.59 -9.08
CA ASP A 203 7.65 1.65 -9.97
C ASP A 203 8.18 1.09 -11.32
N LEU A 204 7.72 -0.10 -11.73
CA LEU A 204 8.09 -0.67 -13.02
C LEU A 204 7.56 0.21 -14.18
N PRO A 205 8.32 0.34 -15.28
CA PRO A 205 9.61 -0.30 -15.57
C PRO A 205 10.83 0.44 -15.01
N GLY A 206 10.66 1.44 -14.15
CA GLY A 206 11.75 2.23 -13.59
C GLY A 206 12.20 3.36 -14.51
N THR A 207 11.28 4.02 -15.23
CA THR A 207 11.60 5.07 -16.20
C THR A 207 12.43 6.19 -15.58
N ARG A 208 13.69 6.39 -15.98
CA ARG A 208 14.67 7.33 -15.39
C ARG A 208 15.20 6.98 -13.99
N ALA A 209 14.97 5.76 -13.50
CA ALA A 209 15.64 5.26 -12.29
C ALA A 209 17.05 4.79 -12.64
N GLY A 210 17.97 4.84 -11.67
CA GLY A 210 19.30 4.24 -11.83
C GLY A 210 19.23 2.71 -11.94
N ARG A 211 18.18 2.11 -11.36
CA ARG A 211 17.81 0.70 -11.54
C ARG A 211 16.29 0.50 -11.43
N PRO A 212 15.71 -0.51 -12.10
CA PRO A 212 14.34 -0.92 -11.88
C PRO A 212 14.17 -1.68 -10.55
N PHE A 213 12.93 -2.04 -10.24
CA PHE A 213 12.58 -2.91 -9.11
C PHE A 213 13.28 -4.27 -9.15
N LEU A 214 13.83 -4.65 -8.01
CA LEU A 214 14.44 -5.95 -7.76
C LEU A 214 13.61 -6.71 -6.73
N ASP A 215 13.53 -8.03 -6.87
CA ASP A 215 12.78 -8.85 -5.91
C ASP A 215 13.37 -8.74 -4.48
N THR A 216 14.67 -8.44 -4.36
CA THR A 216 15.34 -8.13 -3.08
C THR A 216 14.84 -6.86 -2.40
N ASP A 217 14.16 -5.96 -3.11
CA ASP A 217 13.53 -4.77 -2.52
C ASP A 217 12.39 -5.19 -1.58
N ILE A 218 11.69 -6.31 -1.84
CA ILE A 218 10.68 -6.89 -0.93
C ILE A 218 11.36 -7.44 0.34
N THR A 219 12.54 -8.03 0.22
CA THR A 219 13.32 -8.48 1.40
C THR A 219 13.62 -7.30 2.31
N LEU A 220 14.03 -6.15 1.75
CA LEU A 220 14.30 -4.94 2.52
C LEU A 220 13.04 -4.41 3.23
N ILE A 221 11.88 -4.46 2.58
CA ILE A 221 10.60 -4.12 3.22
C ILE A 221 10.30 -5.09 4.37
N THR A 222 10.44 -6.40 4.13
CA THR A 222 10.26 -7.45 5.15
C THR A 222 11.12 -7.22 6.38
N GLU A 223 12.41 -6.92 6.18
CA GLU A 223 13.35 -6.62 7.27
C GLU A 223 13.01 -5.33 8.03
N ALA A 224 12.32 -4.38 7.40
CA ALA A 224 11.93 -3.11 8.02
C ALA A 224 10.64 -3.21 8.84
N VAL A 225 9.64 -3.98 8.37
CA VAL A 225 8.29 -3.98 8.98
C VAL A 225 7.93 -5.30 9.66
N GLY A 226 8.68 -6.37 9.43
CA GLY A 226 8.45 -7.68 10.07
C GLY A 226 7.08 -8.27 9.76
N THR A 227 6.30 -8.57 10.80
CA THR A 227 4.99 -9.23 10.70
C THR A 227 3.92 -8.39 10.01
N ASP A 228 4.10 -7.07 9.94
CA ASP A 228 3.19 -6.14 9.27
C ASP A 228 3.37 -6.10 7.75
N LEU A 229 4.23 -6.96 7.18
CA LEU A 229 4.51 -7.02 5.75
C LEU A 229 3.23 -7.09 4.90
N HIS A 230 2.25 -7.89 5.31
CA HIS A 230 0.98 -8.03 4.59
C HIS A 230 0.19 -6.72 4.48
N ARG A 231 0.26 -5.86 5.51
CA ARG A 231 -0.39 -4.54 5.48
C ARG A 231 0.26 -3.66 4.43
N VAL A 232 1.59 -3.67 4.37
CA VAL A 232 2.38 -2.88 3.42
C VAL A 232 2.23 -3.38 1.99
N LEU A 233 2.22 -4.70 1.77
CA LEU A 233 2.09 -5.31 0.46
C LEU A 233 0.65 -5.27 -0.08
N GLU A 234 -0.36 -4.95 0.72
CA GLU A 234 -1.75 -5.06 0.29
C GLU A 234 -2.74 -4.15 1.03
N ASP A 235 -2.98 -4.38 2.32
CA ASP A 235 -4.18 -3.82 2.99
C ASP A 235 -4.19 -2.30 3.02
N ASN A 236 -3.04 -1.69 3.32
CA ASN A 236 -2.91 -0.24 3.39
C ASN A 236 -3.28 0.39 2.04
N ALA A 237 -2.84 -0.22 0.94
CA ALA A 237 -3.13 0.27 -0.41
C ALA A 237 -4.60 0.03 -0.78
N ARG A 238 -5.14 -1.18 -0.55
CA ARG A 238 -6.56 -1.47 -0.84
C ARG A 238 -7.48 -0.49 -0.11
N ALA A 239 -7.23 -0.23 1.18
CA ALA A 239 -7.99 0.74 1.95
C ALA A 239 -7.86 2.16 1.38
N PHE A 240 -6.63 2.58 1.02
CA PHE A 240 -6.36 3.93 0.50
C PHE A 240 -7.00 4.19 -0.86
N TYR A 241 -7.00 3.20 -1.77
CA TYR A 241 -7.65 3.27 -3.07
C TYR A 241 -9.14 2.91 -3.05
N ARG A 242 -9.73 2.73 -1.86
CA ARG A 242 -11.16 2.42 -1.65
C ARG A 242 -11.60 1.12 -2.36
N LEU A 243 -10.74 0.11 -2.34
CA LEU A 243 -11.06 -1.23 -2.81
C LEU A 243 -11.49 -2.13 -1.64
N PRO A 244 -12.29 -3.18 -1.91
CA PRO A 244 -12.64 -4.16 -0.89
C PRO A 244 -11.40 -4.75 -0.22
N ALA A 245 -11.49 -4.97 1.08
CA ALA A 245 -10.49 -5.74 1.81
C ALA A 245 -10.43 -7.16 1.24
N LYS A 246 -9.23 -7.72 1.13
CA LYS A 246 -9.05 -9.11 0.75
C LYS A 246 -9.24 -9.97 2.00
N GLU A 247 -10.29 -10.80 2.01
CA GLU A 247 -10.43 -11.81 3.05
C GLU A 247 -9.27 -12.79 2.94
N ARG A 248 -8.55 -12.96 4.05
CA ARG A 248 -7.50 -13.96 4.17
C ARG A 248 -8.06 -15.08 5.03
N GLU A 249 -8.29 -16.24 4.45
CA GLU A 249 -8.50 -17.45 5.23
C GLU A 249 -7.17 -17.79 5.92
N LEU A 250 -7.07 -17.47 7.21
CA LEU A 250 -6.02 -17.99 8.08
C LEU A 250 -6.33 -19.46 8.34
N ALA A 251 -6.06 -20.32 7.36
CA ALA A 251 -5.96 -21.75 7.60
C ALA A 251 -4.59 -21.99 8.24
N ASP A 252 -4.57 -22.32 9.53
CA ASP A 252 -3.38 -22.93 10.12
C ASP A 252 -3.14 -24.25 9.36
N PRO A 253 -2.03 -24.40 8.61
CA PRO A 253 -1.76 -25.62 7.85
C PRO A 253 -1.57 -26.83 8.78
N ALA A 254 -1.31 -26.59 10.07
CA ALA A 254 -1.24 -27.59 11.12
C ALA A 254 -1.93 -27.05 12.37
N PRO A 255 -3.28 -27.00 12.42
CA PRO A 255 -4.02 -26.46 13.55
C PRO A 255 -3.48 -27.12 14.80
N THR A 256 -3.00 -26.31 15.75
CA THR A 256 -2.60 -26.84 17.05
C THR A 256 -3.82 -27.62 17.56
N LEU A 257 -3.68 -28.94 17.70
CA LEU A 257 -4.73 -29.76 18.32
C LEU A 257 -5.13 -29.04 19.61
N PRO A 258 -6.44 -28.84 19.87
CA PRO A 258 -6.86 -28.20 21.10
C PRO A 258 -6.09 -28.86 22.24
N LEU A 259 -5.36 -28.07 23.04
CA LEU A 259 -4.84 -28.55 24.31
C LEU A 259 -6.00 -29.27 24.98
N PHE A 260 -5.82 -30.56 25.32
CA PHE A 260 -6.85 -31.42 25.89
C PHE A 260 -7.81 -30.57 26.71
N GLY A 261 -9.06 -30.46 26.22
CA GLY A 261 -10.08 -29.71 26.94
C GLY A 261 -10.11 -30.21 28.38
N PRO A 262 -10.34 -29.34 29.37
CA PRO A 262 -10.40 -29.78 30.76
C PRO A 262 -11.35 -30.98 30.81
N GLU A 263 -10.88 -32.11 31.35
CA GLU A 263 -11.76 -33.24 31.59
C GLU A 263 -13.01 -32.70 32.29
N SER A 264 -14.19 -33.12 31.82
CA SER A 264 -15.44 -32.70 32.44
C SER A 264 -15.28 -32.90 33.94
N PRO A 265 -15.46 -31.85 34.77
CA PRO A 265 -15.19 -31.96 36.19
C PRO A 265 -15.96 -33.16 36.71
N THR A 266 -15.24 -34.09 37.33
CA THR A 266 -15.85 -35.27 37.93
C THR A 266 -16.99 -34.78 38.80
N LEU A 267 -18.22 -35.20 38.48
CA LEU A 267 -19.40 -34.85 39.26
C LEU A 267 -19.06 -35.10 40.73
N ARG A 268 -19.21 -34.08 41.58
CA ARG A 268 -19.04 -34.25 43.02
C ARG A 268 -20.01 -35.32 43.48
N LEU A 269 -19.51 -36.54 43.68
CA LEU A 269 -20.27 -37.60 44.30
C LEU A 269 -20.67 -37.13 45.70
N LYS A 270 -21.96 -37.25 46.03
CA LYS A 270 -22.37 -37.03 47.42
C LYS A 270 -21.71 -38.11 48.27
N ARG A 271 -21.39 -37.81 49.54
CA ARG A 271 -20.72 -38.76 50.44
C ARG A 271 -21.47 -40.11 50.57
N SER A 272 -22.78 -40.13 50.32
CA SER A 272 -23.64 -41.32 50.26
C SER A 272 -23.44 -42.20 49.02
N GLU A 273 -22.83 -41.68 47.97
CA GLU A 273 -22.60 -42.34 46.67
C GLU A 273 -21.15 -42.83 46.52
N LEU A 274 -20.30 -42.57 47.51
CA LEU A 274 -18.95 -43.14 47.54
C LEU A 274 -19.02 -44.67 47.68
N PRO A 275 -18.13 -45.41 47.00
CA PRO A 275 -18.01 -46.85 47.22
C PRO A 275 -17.79 -47.15 48.69
N LYS A 276 -18.62 -48.00 49.28
CA LYS A 276 -18.38 -48.46 50.64
C LYS A 276 -17.16 -49.39 50.64
N PRO A 277 -16.23 -49.24 51.60
CA PRO A 277 -15.11 -50.17 51.70
C PRO A 277 -15.64 -51.59 51.88
N ALA A 278 -14.98 -52.56 51.25
CA ALA A 278 -15.33 -53.97 51.40
C ALA A 278 -15.20 -54.38 52.88
N PRO A 279 -16.11 -55.22 53.41
CA PRO A 279 -16.00 -55.68 54.80
C PRO A 279 -14.73 -56.54 54.93
N GLY A 280 -13.71 -56.01 55.62
CA GLY A 280 -12.47 -56.75 55.90
C GLY A 280 -11.17 -55.93 55.87
N ASP A 281 -11.14 -54.75 55.25
CA ASP A 281 -9.87 -54.08 54.89
C ASP A 281 -9.37 -52.99 55.87
N THR A 282 -9.85 -52.94 57.11
CA THR A 282 -9.22 -52.10 58.14
C THR A 282 -8.31 -52.93 59.02
N ILE A 283 -7.02 -52.99 58.65
CA ILE A 283 -5.95 -53.42 59.55
C ILE A 283 -5.69 -52.25 60.52
N PRO A 284 -5.78 -52.43 61.85
CA PRO A 284 -5.43 -51.37 62.80
C PRO A 284 -3.94 -51.01 62.66
N LEU A 285 -3.64 -49.73 62.62
CA LEU A 285 -2.25 -49.24 62.64
C LEU A 285 -1.55 -49.73 63.91
N PRO A 286 -0.32 -50.27 63.82
CA PRO A 286 0.41 -50.70 65.00
C PRO A 286 0.78 -49.48 65.84
N ILE A 287 0.57 -49.61 67.15
CA ILE A 287 1.03 -48.65 68.15
C ILE A 287 2.56 -48.78 68.21
N ILE A 288 3.25 -47.66 68.00
CA ILE A 288 4.69 -47.55 68.17
C ILE A 288 4.92 -47.09 69.62
N GLU A 289 5.63 -47.90 70.42
CA GLU A 289 6.14 -47.53 71.75
C GLU A 289 7.30 -46.55 71.66
#